data_AF-N1ZLV6-F1
#
_entry.id   AF-N1ZLV6-F1
#
_cell.length_a   1.000
_cell.length_b   1.000
_cell.length_c   1.000
_cell.angle_alpha   90.00
_cell.angle_beta   90.00
_cell.angle_gamma   90.00
#
_symmetry.space_group_name_H-M   'P 1'
#
loop_
_entity.id
_entity.type
_entity.pdbx_description
1 polymer ?
#
loop_
_entity_poly.entity_id
_entity_poly.type
_entity_poly.pdbx_seq_one_letter_code
_entity_poly.pdbx_strand_id
1 'polypeptide(L)'
;MIESENLLYMVLFGCMIFLSILMFFCLYKALKGPRYTDRMICINVIATLGVSFICILSVYLEESFLVDIALVYSMLSFLAVVVLCHIVTLYHKGWFLYKERREEEKRE
;
A
#
# COMPACT_ATOMS: atom_id res chain seq x y z
N MET A 1 -4.64 26.86 26.57
CA MET A 1 -4.98 26.85 25.14
C MET A 1 -3.71 26.79 24.28
N ILE A 2 -2.73 27.68 24.46
CA ILE A 2 -1.44 27.64 23.71
C ILE A 2 -0.62 26.36 24.02
N GLU A 3 -0.62 25.90 25.26
CA GLU A 3 0.16 24.72 25.67
C GLU A 3 -0.40 23.41 25.10
N SER A 4 -1.72 23.31 24.91
CA SER A 4 -2.37 22.17 24.27
C SER A 4 -2.09 22.11 22.77
N GLU A 5 -1.96 23.25 22.09
CA GLU A 5 -1.63 23.26 20.65
C GLU A 5 -0.19 22.85 20.42
N ASN A 6 0.75 23.35 21.24
CA ASN A 6 2.16 22.93 21.16
C ASN A 6 2.33 21.43 21.41
N LEU A 7 1.58 20.86 22.36
CA LEU A 7 1.59 19.41 22.60
C LEU A 7 1.06 18.64 21.38
N LEU A 8 -0.01 19.12 20.74
CA LEU A 8 -0.54 18.52 19.51
C LEU A 8 0.52 18.52 18.41
N TYR A 9 1.14 19.66 18.12
CA TYR A 9 2.18 19.78 17.09
C TYR A 9 3.38 18.85 17.36
N MET A 10 3.82 18.74 18.62
CA MET A 10 4.89 17.81 19.00
C MET A 10 4.49 16.35 18.79
N VAL A 11 3.26 15.97 19.12
CA VAL A 11 2.74 14.61 18.91
C VAL A 11 2.64 14.31 17.41
N LEU A 12 2.08 15.21 16.61
CA LEU A 12 1.96 15.04 15.15
C LEU A 12 3.35 14.89 14.51
N PHE A 13 4.31 15.71 14.91
CA PHE A 13 5.69 15.62 14.43
C PHE A 13 6.35 14.29 14.82
N GLY A 14 6.16 13.84 16.07
CA GLY A 14 6.61 12.52 16.53
C GLY A 14 6.00 11.38 15.72
N CYS A 15 4.70 11.44 15.43
CA CYS A 15 4.01 10.47 14.59
C CYS A 15 4.54 10.46 13.15
N MET A 16 4.81 11.61 12.54
CA MET A 16 5.40 11.69 11.19
C MET A 16 6.77 11.04 11.12
N ILE A 17 7.64 11.27 12.11
CA ILE A 17 8.95 10.61 12.20
C ILE A 17 8.77 9.10 12.33
N PHE A 18 7.88 8.66 13.22
CA PHE A 18 7.63 7.25 13.44
C PHE A 18 7.10 6.55 12.18
N LEU A 19 6.15 7.16 11.47
CA LEU A 19 5.63 6.66 10.19
C LEU A 19 6.73 6.60 9.13
N SER A 20 7.61 7.60 9.05
CA SER A 20 8.73 7.59 8.12
C SER A 20 9.67 6.40 8.38
N ILE A 21 10.02 6.14 9.64
CA ILE A 21 10.84 4.97 10.03
C ILE A 21 10.14 3.66 9.64
N LEU A 22 8.84 3.53 9.92
CA LEU A 22 8.06 2.36 9.50
C LEU A 22 8.05 2.21 7.99
N MET A 23 7.93 3.30 7.23
CA MET A 23 7.93 3.27 5.78
C MET A 23 9.26 2.77 5.23
N PHE A 24 10.40 3.21 5.78
CA PHE A 24 11.72 2.67 5.43
C PHE A 24 11.86 1.19 5.76
N PHE A 25 11.34 0.75 6.92
CA PHE A 25 11.38 -0.66 7.30
C PHE A 25 10.51 -1.55 6.37
N CYS A 26 9.32 -1.07 6.03
CA CYS A 26 8.44 -1.73 5.06
C CYS A 26 9.05 -1.78 3.67
N LEU A 27 9.74 -0.71 3.23
CA LEU A 27 10.45 -0.69 1.96
C LEU A 27 11.58 -1.74 1.93
N TYR A 28 12.38 -1.82 3.00
CA TYR A 28 13.42 -2.84 3.14
C TYR A 28 12.84 -4.26 3.06
N LYS A 29 11.72 -4.50 3.76
CA LYS A 29 11.02 -5.80 3.71
C LYS A 29 10.43 -6.10 2.33
N ALA A 30 9.86 -5.11 1.64
CA ALA A 30 9.29 -5.29 0.31
C ALA A 30 10.36 -5.74 -0.71
N LEU A 31 11.58 -5.23 -0.59
CA LEU A 31 12.70 -5.61 -1.46
C LEU A 31 13.24 -7.01 -1.15
N LYS A 32 13.37 -7.36 0.14
CA LYS A 32 13.96 -8.64 0.58
C LYS A 32 12.96 -9.81 0.64
N GLY A 33 11.67 -9.55 0.47
CA GLY A 33 10.61 -10.56 0.57
C GLY A 33 10.86 -11.78 -0.34
N PRO A 34 10.86 -13.02 0.18
CA PRO A 34 11.17 -14.23 -0.60
C PRO A 34 10.01 -14.66 -1.52
N ARG A 35 8.76 -14.41 -1.12
CA ARG A 35 7.56 -14.74 -1.92
C ARG A 35 7.00 -13.51 -2.60
N TYR A 36 6.49 -13.68 -3.82
CA TYR A 36 5.78 -12.62 -4.55
C TYR A 36 4.60 -12.05 -3.75
N THR A 37 3.86 -12.92 -3.05
CA THR A 37 2.74 -12.52 -2.19
C THR A 37 3.18 -11.61 -1.04
N ASP A 38 4.31 -11.91 -0.39
CA ASP A 38 4.84 -11.10 0.72
C ASP A 38 5.18 -9.68 0.24
N ARG A 39 5.75 -9.56 -0.96
CA ARG A 39 6.06 -8.26 -1.58
C ARG A 39 4.79 -7.46 -1.87
N MET A 40 3.75 -8.10 -2.40
CA MET A 40 2.47 -7.44 -2.66
C MET A 40 1.81 -6.92 -1.38
N ILE A 41 1.85 -7.70 -0.31
CA ILE A 41 1.34 -7.27 1.00
C ILE A 41 2.15 -6.08 1.52
N CYS A 42 3.49 -6.11 1.41
CA CYS A 42 4.34 -5.00 1.84
C CYS A 42 4.05 -3.71 1.07
N ILE A 43 3.80 -3.80 -0.25
CA ILE A 43 3.43 -2.64 -1.08
C ILE A 43 2.11 -2.03 -0.60
N ASN A 44 1.12 -2.85 -0.27
CA ASN A 44 -0.14 -2.36 0.29
C ASN A 44 0.07 -1.64 1.62
N VAL A 45 0.91 -2.20 2.51
CA VAL A 45 1.23 -1.56 3.79
C VAL A 45 1.93 -0.22 3.60
N ILE A 46 2.87 -0.12 2.65
CA ILE A 46 3.55 1.15 2.32
C ILE A 46 2.51 2.19 1.86
N ALA A 47 1.55 1.80 1.03
CA ALA A 47 0.54 2.72 0.56
C ALA A 47 -0.38 3.21 1.70
N THR A 48 -0.79 2.33 2.62
CA THR A 48 -1.54 2.73 3.82
C THR A 48 -0.73 3.69 4.71
N LEU A 49 0.56 3.42 4.92
CA LEU A 49 1.45 4.32 5.68
C LEU A 49 1.57 5.69 5.00
N GLY A 50 1.64 5.71 3.66
CA GLY A 50 1.64 6.94 2.87
C GLY A 50 0.35 7.75 3.03
N VAL A 51 -0.82 7.13 2.93
CA VAL A 51 -2.11 7.80 3.18
C VAL A 51 -2.15 8.39 4.60
N SER A 52 -1.79 7.59 5.62
CA SER A 52 -1.74 8.05 7.01
C SER A 52 -0.80 9.25 7.18
N PHE A 53 0.35 9.24 6.50
CA PHE A 53 1.29 10.36 6.53
C PHE A 53 0.68 11.64 5.95
N ILE A 54 -0.01 11.55 4.80
CA ILE A 54 -0.70 12.70 4.18
C ILE A 54 -1.81 13.24 5.08
N CYS A 55 -2.58 12.36 5.75
CA CYS A 55 -3.61 12.79 6.69
C CYS A 55 -3.04 13.58 7.88
N ILE A 56 -1.94 13.10 8.47
CA ILE A 56 -1.27 13.82 9.57
C ILE A 56 -0.69 15.14 9.08
N LEU A 57 -0.10 15.15 7.87
CA LEU A 57 0.43 16.35 7.25
C LEU A 57 -0.66 17.40 6.98
N SER A 58 -1.87 16.97 6.60
CA SER A 58 -3.03 17.86 6.45
C SER A 58 -3.38 18.60 7.73
N VAL A 59 -3.39 17.88 8.86
CA VAL A 59 -3.65 18.49 10.18
C VAL A 59 -2.50 19.43 10.58
N TYR A 60 -1.25 19.04 10.30
CA TYR A 60 -0.08 19.85 10.63
C TYR A 60 0.01 21.17 9.83
N LEU A 61 -0.41 21.15 8.57
CA LEU A 61 -0.39 22.32 7.69
C LEU A 61 -1.69 23.14 7.73
N GLU A 62 -2.73 22.66 8.43
CA GLU A 62 -4.08 23.25 8.45
C GLU A 62 -4.74 23.34 7.05
N GLU A 63 -4.26 22.52 6.12
CA GLU A 63 -4.69 22.54 4.71
C GLU A 63 -5.63 21.37 4.42
N SER A 64 -6.91 21.69 4.20
CA SER A 64 -7.98 20.69 4.03
C SER A 64 -7.89 19.93 2.69
N PHE A 65 -7.31 20.55 1.65
CA PHE A 65 -7.18 19.91 0.33
C PHE A 65 -6.29 18.65 0.36
N LEU A 66 -5.40 18.55 1.35
CA LEU A 66 -4.54 17.37 1.53
C LEU A 66 -5.36 16.13 1.92
N VAL A 67 -6.51 16.30 2.57
CA VAL A 67 -7.44 15.19 2.86
C VAL A 67 -8.04 14.65 1.57
N ASP A 68 -8.43 15.51 0.64
CA ASP A 68 -8.97 15.09 -0.66
C ASP A 68 -7.94 14.26 -1.44
N ILE A 69 -6.67 14.71 -1.43
CA ILE A 69 -5.56 13.96 -2.03
C ILE A 69 -5.37 12.62 -1.33
N ALA A 70 -5.43 12.58 0.01
CA ALA A 70 -5.30 11.34 0.78
C ALA A 70 -6.42 10.34 0.45
N LEU A 71 -7.66 10.83 0.30
CA LEU A 71 -8.82 10.01 -0.07
C LEU A 71 -8.66 9.43 -1.48
N VAL A 72 -8.26 10.25 -2.47
CA VAL A 72 -8.00 9.76 -3.83
C VAL A 72 -6.86 8.75 -3.83
N TYR A 73 -5.78 9.01 -3.10
CA TYR A 73 -4.65 8.09 -3.00
C TYR A 73 -5.03 6.76 -2.33
N SER A 74 -5.88 6.81 -1.29
CA SER A 74 -6.47 5.63 -0.64
C SER A 74 -7.27 4.77 -1.63
N MET A 75 -8.14 5.39 -2.43
CA MET A 75 -8.95 4.69 -3.42
C MET A 75 -8.08 4.06 -4.51
N LEU A 76 -7.08 4.80 -5.01
CA LEU A 76 -6.14 4.32 -6.02
C LEU A 76 -5.29 3.15 -5.50
N SER A 77 -4.79 3.25 -4.27
CA SER A 77 -4.00 2.20 -3.64
C SER A 77 -4.79 0.90 -3.49
N PHE A 78 -6.03 1.00 -3.00
CA PHE A 78 -6.90 -0.16 -2.87
C PHE A 78 -7.19 -0.81 -4.22
N LEU A 79 -7.53 0.02 -5.23
CA LEU A 79 -7.78 -0.45 -6.60
C LEU A 79 -6.56 -1.17 -7.18
N ALA A 80 -5.35 -0.62 -7.00
CA ALA A 80 -4.12 -1.19 -7.52
C ALA A 80 -3.90 -2.62 -7.03
N VAL A 81 -4.11 -2.88 -5.74
CA VAL A 81 -3.94 -4.22 -5.15
C VAL A 81 -5.03 -5.19 -5.62
N VAL A 82 -6.27 -4.74 -5.74
CA VAL A 82 -7.38 -5.56 -6.25
C VAL A 82 -7.13 -5.97 -7.70
N VAL A 83 -6.74 -5.02 -8.56
CA VAL A 83 -6.42 -5.28 -9.97
C VAL A 83 -5.23 -6.24 -10.10
N LEU A 84 -4.17 -6.01 -9.31
CA LEU A 84 -2.99 -6.86 -9.28
C LEU A 84 -3.35 -8.30 -8.89
N CYS A 85 -4.16 -8.49 -7.84
CA CYS A 85 -4.66 -9.79 -7.42
C CYS A 85 -5.47 -10.46 -8.52
N HIS A 86 -6.39 -9.73 -9.14
CA HIS A 86 -7.23 -10.24 -10.22
C HIS A 86 -6.40 -10.70 -11.43
N ILE A 87 -5.38 -9.91 -11.84
CA ILE A 87 -4.48 -10.28 -12.94
C ILE A 87 -3.70 -11.56 -12.60
N VAL A 88 -3.15 -11.67 -11.40
CA VAL A 88 -2.41 -12.87 -10.96
C VAL A 88 -3.31 -14.11 -10.98
N THR A 89 -4.54 -14.00 -10.47
CA THR A 89 -5.51 -15.11 -10.49
C THR A 89 -5.91 -15.50 -11.91
N LEU A 90 -6.19 -14.52 -12.79
CA LEU A 90 -6.53 -14.79 -14.18
C LEU A 90 -5.38 -15.47 -14.93
N TYR A 91 -4.16 -15.00 -14.73
CA TYR A 91 -2.97 -15.59 -15.34
C TYR A 91 -2.78 -17.04 -14.90
N HIS A 92 -2.93 -17.32 -13.60
CA HIS A 92 -2.82 -18.68 -13.07
C HIS A 92 -3.91 -19.61 -13.64
N LYS A 93 -5.16 -19.15 -13.71
CA LYS A 93 -6.27 -19.92 -14.28
C LYS A 93 -6.08 -20.21 -15.78
N GLY A 94 -5.65 -19.21 -16.54
CA GLY A 94 -5.36 -19.35 -17.97
C GLY A 94 -4.22 -20.34 -18.25
N TRP A 95 -3.18 -20.33 -17.41
CA TRP A 95 -2.06 -21.26 -17.55
C TRP A 95 -2.48 -22.72 -17.32
N PHE A 96 -3.37 -22.99 -16.37
CA PHE A 96 -3.85 -24.34 -16.10
C PHE A 96 -4.66 -24.90 -17.28
N LEU A 97 -5.57 -24.10 -17.85
CA LEU A 97 -6.35 -24.46 -19.02
C LEU A 97 -5.48 -24.67 -20.28
N TYR A 98 -4.42 -23.87 -20.44
CA TYR A 98 -3.44 -24.07 -21.50
C TYR A 98 -2.70 -25.40 -21.34
N LYS A 99 -2.32 -25.75 -20.11
CA LYS A 99 -1.65 -27.01 -19.81
C LYS A 99 -2.55 -28.22 -20.04
N GLU A 100 -3.82 -28.16 -19.63
CA GLU A 100 -4.80 -29.24 -19.88
C GLU A 100 -4.99 -29.49 -21.38
N ARG A 101 -5.24 -28.45 -22.19
CA ARG A 101 -5.35 -28.61 -23.65
C ARG A 101 -4.11 -29.24 -24.28
N ARG A 102 -2.92 -28.83 -23.84
CA ARG A 102 -1.65 -29.40 -24.32
C ARG A 102 -1.44 -30.86 -23.92
N GLU A 103 -2.04 -31.30 -22.82
CA GLU A 103 -2.01 -32.70 -22.40
C GLU A 103 -3.05 -33.53 -23.15
N GLU A 104 -4.22 -32.96 -23.47
CA GLU A 104 -5.23 -33.58 -24.35
C GLU A 104 -4.70 -33.79 -25.76
N GLU A 105 -4.11 -32.76 -26.39
CA GLU A 105 -3.46 -32.84 -27.72
C GLU A 105 -2.30 -33.85 -27.80
N LYS A 106 -1.69 -34.22 -26.66
CA LYS A 106 -0.63 -35.24 -26.63
C LYS A 106 -1.17 -36.66 -26.44
N ARG A 107 -2.42 -36.80 -25.99
CA ARG A 107 -3.08 -38.10 -25.77
C ARG A 107 -3.82 -38.59 -27.01
N GLU A 108 -4.16 -37.68 -27.91
CA GLU A 108 -4.62 -37.96 -29.28
C GLU A 108 -3.46 -38.25 -30.23
#